data_AF-A0A0M1J3Y6-F1
#
_entry.id   AF-A0A0M1J3Y6-F1
#
_cell.length_a   1.000
_cell.length_b   1.000
_cell.length_c   1.000
_cell.angle_alpha   90.00
_cell.angle_beta   90.00
_cell.angle_gamma   90.00
#
_symmetry.space_group_name_H-M   'P 1'
#
loop_
_entity.id
_entity.type
_entity.pdbx_description
1 polymer ?
#
loop_
_entity_poly.entity_id
_entity_poly.type
_entity_poly.pdbx_seq_one_letter_code
_entity_poly.pdbx_strand_id
1 'polypeptide(L)'
;MLKEDIPTYYFSKIRDYELRQLVNIKQKFSTDIFDNWFDNKQIIKDNDIQFLTELLNKEFNFIRIYQEEDLKVKFIAPILNRIDFRDINKEIRDFYEQKLTYQTEKFILTGITDFLISRGLEYSEKPYFFIQEFKKGKENVHPEPQLLAEL
;
A
#
# COMPACT_ATOMS: atom_id res chain seq x y z
N MET A 1 -1.44 -16.01 37.23
CA MET A 1 -0.74 -14.94 36.47
C MET A 1 -1.65 -14.54 35.34
N LEU A 2 -2.15 -13.30 35.34
CA LEU A 2 -2.83 -12.74 34.18
C LEU A 2 -1.78 -12.59 33.08
N LYS A 3 -1.99 -13.20 31.92
CA LYS A 3 -1.17 -12.90 30.74
C LYS A 3 -1.35 -11.41 30.48
N GLU A 4 -0.28 -10.63 30.58
CA GLU A 4 -0.32 -9.25 30.11
C GLU A 4 -0.67 -9.29 28.62
N ASP A 5 -1.74 -8.59 28.23
CA ASP A 5 -2.14 -8.52 26.84
C ASP A 5 -1.07 -7.77 26.04
N ILE A 6 -0.64 -8.37 24.93
CA ILE A 6 0.37 -7.80 24.04
C ILE A 6 -0.21 -6.51 23.43
N PRO A 7 0.45 -5.34 23.56
CA PRO A 7 -0.07 -4.09 23.03
C PRO A 7 -0.25 -4.15 21.51
N THR A 8 -1.40 -3.67 21.03
CA THR A 8 -1.78 -3.70 19.61
C THR A 8 -1.86 -2.30 19.03
N TYR A 9 -1.17 -2.08 17.93
CA TYR A 9 -1.10 -0.84 17.17
C TYR A 9 -1.72 -1.03 15.78
N TYR A 10 -2.31 0.03 15.24
CA TYR A 10 -2.91 0.01 13.91
C TYR A 10 -2.13 0.89 12.94
N PHE A 11 -1.88 0.42 11.71
CA PHE A 11 -1.19 1.21 10.69
C PHE A 11 -1.80 2.61 10.57
N SER A 12 -3.12 2.70 10.46
CA SER A 12 -3.85 3.96 10.29
C SER A 12 -3.85 4.89 11.51
N LYS A 13 -3.28 4.49 12.65
CA LYS A 13 -3.38 5.25 13.92
C LYS A 13 -2.05 5.45 14.64
N ILE A 14 -1.05 4.62 14.39
CA ILE A 14 0.23 4.70 15.10
C ILE A 14 0.96 6.01 14.76
N ARG A 15 1.46 6.70 15.78
CA ARG A 15 2.25 7.94 15.62
C ARG A 15 3.74 7.63 15.51
N ASP A 16 4.52 8.55 14.92
CA ASP A 16 5.96 8.37 14.72
C ASP A 16 6.69 7.96 16.00
N TYR A 17 6.43 8.69 17.07
CA TYR A 17 7.14 8.53 18.32
C TYR A 17 6.82 7.18 18.99
N GLU A 18 5.61 6.65 18.78
CA GLU A 18 5.21 5.32 19.24
C GLU A 18 5.96 4.27 18.42
N LEU A 19 5.98 4.40 17.10
CA LEU A 19 6.71 3.50 16.22
C LEU A 19 8.21 3.44 16.55
N ARG A 20 8.85 4.59 16.79
CA ARG A 20 10.28 4.65 17.16
C ARG A 20 10.60 4.02 18.52
N GLN A 21 9.62 3.87 19.41
CA GLN A 21 9.79 3.14 20.67
C GLN A 21 9.69 1.62 20.44
N LEU A 22 8.96 1.18 19.41
CA LEU A 22 8.76 -0.23 19.08
C LEU A 22 9.89 -0.80 18.20
N VAL A 23 10.43 0.01 17.30
CA VAL A 23 11.44 -0.41 16.31
C VAL A 23 12.61 0.57 16.24
N ASN A 24 13.81 0.03 15.99
CA ASN A 24 15.01 0.84 15.81
C ASN A 24 15.16 1.30 14.35
N ILE A 25 14.47 2.38 13.99
CA ILE A 25 14.48 2.97 12.65
C ILE A 25 15.21 4.31 12.61
N LYS A 26 15.93 4.57 11.51
CA LYS A 26 16.67 5.83 11.28
C LYS A 26 16.49 6.27 9.84
N GLN A 27 16.40 7.59 9.62
CA GLN A 27 16.35 8.16 8.28
C GLN A 27 17.67 7.92 7.56
N LYS A 28 17.60 7.42 6.32
CA LYS A 28 18.72 7.36 5.39
C LYS A 28 18.49 8.41 4.30
N PHE A 29 19.51 9.23 4.03
CA PHE A 29 19.47 10.23 2.97
C PHE A 29 19.91 9.68 1.60
N SER A 30 20.68 8.59 1.57
CA SER A 30 21.00 7.88 0.34
C SER A 30 19.73 7.22 -0.22
N THR A 31 19.54 7.37 -1.52
CA THR A 31 18.42 6.79 -2.27
C THR A 31 18.81 5.50 -3.01
N ASP A 32 20.04 5.02 -2.82
CA ASP A 32 20.64 3.93 -3.63
C ASP A 32 19.85 2.62 -3.55
N ILE A 33 19.09 2.40 -2.47
CA ILE A 33 18.18 1.24 -2.34
C ILE A 33 17.10 1.21 -3.43
N PHE A 34 16.75 2.38 -3.97
CA PHE A 34 15.78 2.53 -5.05
C PHE A 34 16.42 2.50 -6.44
N ASP A 35 17.74 2.41 -6.57
CA ASP A 35 18.39 2.40 -7.89
C ASP A 35 17.87 1.26 -8.75
N ASN A 36 17.72 0.05 -8.19
CA ASN A 36 17.14 -1.09 -8.91
C ASN A 36 15.66 -0.89 -9.28
N TRP A 37 14.93 -0.09 -8.51
CA TRP A 37 13.53 0.23 -8.78
C TRP A 37 13.41 1.27 -9.91
N PHE A 38 14.32 2.24 -9.93
CA PHE A 38 14.34 3.33 -10.91
C PHE A 38 15.16 3.02 -12.17
N ASP A 39 16.02 2.00 -12.15
CA ASP A 39 16.67 1.41 -13.35
C ASP A 39 15.69 0.52 -14.12
N ASN A 40 14.45 0.97 -14.25
CA ASN A 40 13.47 0.35 -15.12
C ASN A 40 13.44 1.11 -16.44
N LYS A 41 14.00 0.48 -17.49
CA LYS A 41 14.03 1.02 -18.86
C LYS A 41 12.72 0.80 -19.62
N GLN A 42 11.63 0.41 -18.95
CA GLN A 42 10.35 0.22 -19.60
C GLN A 42 9.81 1.55 -20.13
N ILE A 43 9.54 1.57 -21.43
CA ILE A 43 8.89 2.68 -22.11
C ILE A 43 7.38 2.44 -22.00
N ILE A 44 6.65 3.43 -21.50
CA ILE A 44 5.18 3.41 -21.50
C ILE A 44 4.72 3.41 -22.96
N LYS A 45 3.93 2.41 -23.35
CA LYS A 45 3.48 2.26 -24.73
C LYS A 45 2.45 3.35 -25.07
N ASP A 46 2.35 3.72 -26.34
CA ASP A 46 1.40 4.74 -26.81
C ASP A 46 -0.05 4.44 -26.38
N ASN A 47 -0.45 3.15 -26.42
CA ASN A 47 -1.78 2.74 -25.96
C ASN A 47 -2.01 3.00 -24.47
N ASP A 48 -0.97 2.86 -23.63
CA ASP A 48 -1.07 3.13 -22.20
C ASP A 48 -1.07 4.63 -21.93
N ILE A 49 -0.29 5.41 -22.70
CA ILE A 49 -0.33 6.88 -22.66
C ILE A 49 -1.73 7.39 -23.02
N GLN A 50 -2.32 6.85 -24.09
CA GLN A 50 -3.67 7.20 -24.52
C GLN A 50 -4.69 6.89 -23.42
N PHE A 51 -4.66 5.68 -22.87
CA PHE A 51 -5.55 5.29 -21.76
C PHE A 51 -5.43 6.23 -20.55
N LEU A 52 -4.20 6.51 -20.10
CA LEU A 52 -3.97 7.41 -18.95
C LEU A 52 -4.46 8.83 -19.23
N THR A 53 -4.26 9.32 -20.45
CA THR A 53 -4.71 10.66 -20.87
C THR A 53 -6.23 10.75 -20.90
N GLU A 54 -6.91 9.73 -21.42
CA GLU A 54 -8.38 9.66 -21.44
C GLU A 54 -8.96 9.58 -20.02
N LEU A 55 -8.37 8.75 -19.15
CA LEU A 55 -8.76 8.64 -17.76
C LEU A 55 -8.60 9.97 -17.01
N LEU A 56 -7.45 10.64 -17.20
CA LEU A 56 -7.21 11.96 -16.62
C LEU A 56 -8.25 12.97 -17.11
N ASN A 57 -8.46 13.10 -18.41
CA ASN A 57 -9.42 14.06 -18.97
C ASN A 57 -10.84 13.84 -18.44
N LYS A 58 -11.22 12.57 -18.24
CA LYS A 58 -12.53 12.20 -17.71
C LYS A 58 -12.69 12.56 -16.23
N GLU A 59 -11.69 12.24 -15.40
CA GLU A 59 -11.81 12.30 -13.94
C GLU A 59 -11.21 13.59 -13.33
N PHE A 60 -10.46 14.39 -14.09
CA PHE A 60 -9.68 15.55 -13.60
C PHE A 60 -10.49 16.51 -12.71
N ASN A 61 -11.69 16.88 -13.15
CA ASN A 61 -12.54 17.82 -12.40
C ASN A 61 -13.21 17.20 -11.17
N PHE A 62 -13.29 15.86 -11.11
CA PHE A 62 -14.01 15.12 -10.07
C PHE A 62 -13.08 14.57 -8.97
N ILE A 63 -11.82 14.27 -9.28
CA ILE A 63 -10.84 13.71 -8.33
C ILE A 63 -10.79 14.48 -7.01
N ARG A 64 -10.93 15.81 -7.04
CA ARG A 64 -10.89 16.66 -5.84
C ARG A 64 -12.13 16.57 -4.95
N ILE A 65 -13.27 16.11 -5.48
CA ILE A 65 -14.54 16.01 -4.75
C ILE A 65 -14.93 14.57 -4.45
N TYR A 66 -14.24 13.60 -5.03
CA TYR A 66 -14.45 12.20 -4.72
C TYR A 66 -14.19 11.89 -3.25
N GLN A 67 -15.12 11.14 -2.68
CA GLN A 67 -14.85 10.40 -1.46
C GLN A 67 -13.93 9.21 -1.80
N GLU A 68 -13.37 8.59 -0.77
CA GLU A 68 -12.38 7.52 -0.89
C GLU A 68 -12.80 6.40 -1.87
N GLU A 69 -13.99 5.84 -1.69
CA GLU A 69 -14.47 4.75 -2.55
C GLU A 69 -14.71 5.18 -4.01
N ASP A 70 -15.18 6.42 -4.22
CA ASP A 70 -15.30 6.97 -5.58
C ASP A 70 -13.93 7.11 -6.23
N LEU A 71 -12.93 7.62 -5.50
CA LEU A 71 -11.57 7.75 -6.00
C LEU A 71 -10.94 6.40 -6.33
N LYS A 72 -11.11 5.41 -5.44
CA LYS A 72 -10.66 4.03 -5.66
C LYS A 72 -11.27 3.44 -6.92
N VAL A 73 -12.59 3.47 -7.05
CA VAL A 73 -13.29 2.79 -8.15
C VAL A 73 -13.15 3.55 -9.48
N LYS A 74 -13.21 4.89 -9.48
CA LYS A 74 -13.24 5.70 -10.71
C LYS A 74 -11.86 6.02 -11.27
N PHE A 75 -10.83 6.08 -10.42
CA PHE A 75 -9.50 6.54 -10.85
C PHE A 75 -8.40 5.49 -10.60
N ILE A 76 -8.29 4.97 -9.37
CA ILE A 76 -7.18 4.07 -9.00
C ILE A 76 -7.35 2.68 -9.62
N ALA A 77 -8.53 2.06 -9.45
CA ALA A 77 -8.81 0.71 -9.95
C ALA A 77 -8.64 0.58 -11.47
N PRO A 78 -9.05 1.55 -12.33
CA PRO A 78 -8.73 1.50 -13.76
C PRO A 78 -7.23 1.39 -14.05
N ILE A 79 -6.38 2.07 -13.28
CA ILE A 79 -4.92 2.01 -13.45
C ILE A 79 -4.38 0.64 -13.02
N LEU A 80 -4.80 0.15 -11.85
CA LEU A 80 -4.35 -1.16 -11.35
C LEU A 80 -4.79 -2.31 -12.27
N ASN A 81 -6.04 -2.27 -12.74
CA ASN A 81 -6.61 -3.28 -13.65
C ASN A 81 -5.99 -3.25 -15.06
N ARG A 82 -5.14 -2.26 -15.36
CA ARG A 82 -4.35 -2.26 -16.61
C ARG A 82 -3.24 -3.31 -16.58
N ILE A 83 -2.85 -3.76 -15.38
CA ILE A 83 -1.81 -4.75 -15.15
C ILE A 83 -2.48 -6.06 -14.75
N ASP A 84 -2.10 -7.17 -15.39
CA ASP A 84 -2.51 -8.50 -14.92
C ASP A 84 -1.50 -9.00 -13.89
N PHE A 85 -1.83 -8.86 -12.61
CA PHE A 85 -1.00 -9.33 -11.51
C PHE A 85 -1.12 -10.84 -11.27
N ARG A 86 -1.96 -11.56 -12.02
CA ARG A 86 -2.22 -12.98 -11.81
C ARG A 86 -1.18 -13.84 -12.51
N ASP A 87 -0.52 -14.70 -11.73
CA ASP A 87 0.33 -15.78 -12.23
C ASP A 87 -0.14 -17.09 -11.57
N ILE A 88 -0.86 -17.91 -12.33
CA ILE A 88 -1.44 -19.17 -11.83
C ILE A 88 -0.34 -20.16 -11.44
N ASN A 89 0.78 -20.20 -12.17
CA ASN A 89 1.85 -21.16 -11.92
C ASN A 89 2.64 -20.83 -10.64
N LYS A 90 2.70 -19.54 -10.30
CA LYS A 90 3.31 -19.07 -9.05
C LYS A 90 2.31 -18.89 -7.91
N GLU A 91 1.03 -19.12 -8.19
CA GLU A 91 -0.09 -18.84 -7.29
C GLU A 91 -0.04 -17.41 -6.76
N ILE A 92 0.06 -16.41 -7.63
CA ILE A 92 0.13 -14.99 -7.25
C ILE A 92 -1.04 -14.25 -7.87
N ARG A 93 -1.65 -13.32 -7.12
CA ARG A 93 -2.54 -12.29 -7.66
C ARG A 93 -2.66 -11.09 -6.75
N ASP A 94 -3.40 -10.09 -7.22
CA ASP A 94 -3.88 -8.98 -6.43
C ASP A 94 -5.11 -9.35 -5.58
N PHE A 95 -5.22 -8.68 -4.44
CA PHE A 95 -6.27 -8.77 -3.44
C PHE A 95 -6.60 -7.36 -2.93
N TYR A 96 -7.82 -7.20 -2.42
CA TYR A 96 -8.31 -5.95 -1.86
C TYR A 96 -8.80 -6.19 -0.43
N GLU A 97 -8.76 -5.15 0.40
CA GLU A 97 -9.28 -5.15 1.78
C GLU A 97 -8.75 -6.30 2.67
N GLN A 98 -7.48 -6.69 2.48
CA GLN A 98 -6.87 -7.76 3.26
C GLN A 98 -6.31 -7.26 4.59
N LYS A 99 -6.46 -8.08 5.65
CA LYS A 99 -5.82 -7.81 6.94
C LYS A 99 -4.35 -8.22 6.90
N LEU A 100 -3.46 -7.27 7.17
CA LEU A 100 -2.04 -7.52 7.39
C LEU A 100 -1.72 -7.40 8.88
N THR A 101 -0.93 -8.33 9.41
CA THR A 101 -0.57 -8.38 10.83
C THR A 101 0.89 -8.78 11.00
N TYR A 102 1.66 -7.94 11.67
CA TYR A 102 2.99 -8.24 12.19
C TYR A 102 2.89 -8.43 13.71
N GLN A 103 3.26 -9.61 14.20
CA GLN A 103 3.14 -9.97 15.61
C GLN A 103 4.48 -10.42 16.18
N THR A 104 4.82 -9.87 17.35
CA THR A 104 5.98 -10.26 18.16
C THR A 104 5.53 -10.56 19.59
N GLU A 105 6.45 -10.98 20.46
CA GLU A 105 6.18 -11.11 21.89
C GLU A 105 5.92 -9.75 22.58
N LYS A 106 6.34 -8.63 21.95
CA LYS A 106 6.32 -7.28 22.56
C LYS A 106 5.16 -6.41 22.08
N PHE A 107 4.75 -6.58 20.83
CA PHE A 107 3.66 -5.81 20.24
C PHE A 107 3.06 -6.51 19.00
N ILE A 108 1.84 -6.11 18.67
CA ILE A 108 1.16 -6.42 17.41
C ILE A 108 1.00 -5.11 16.62
N LEU A 109 1.30 -5.14 15.33
CA LEU A 109 1.05 -4.05 14.40
C LEU A 109 0.17 -4.59 13.26
N THR A 110 -1.02 -4.01 13.05
CA THR A 110 -2.02 -4.57 12.14
C THR A 110 -2.82 -3.50 11.38
N GLY A 111 -3.50 -3.88 10.31
CA GLY A 111 -4.45 -3.01 9.60
C GLY A 111 -5.03 -3.68 8.37
N ILE A 112 -5.94 -2.97 7.70
CA ILE A 112 -6.59 -3.42 6.47
C ILE A 112 -5.98 -2.63 5.30
N THR A 113 -5.38 -3.35 4.36
CA THR A 113 -4.76 -2.79 3.15
C THR A 113 -5.80 -2.53 2.08
N ASP A 114 -5.67 -1.45 1.31
CA ASP A 114 -6.57 -1.18 0.19
C ASP A 114 -6.30 -2.10 -1.01
N PHE A 115 -5.02 -2.41 -1.26
CA PHE A 115 -4.58 -3.31 -2.32
C PHE A 115 -3.35 -4.10 -1.88
N LEU A 116 -3.25 -5.36 -2.28
CA LEU A 116 -2.17 -6.26 -1.91
C LEU A 116 -1.86 -7.23 -3.05
N ILE A 117 -0.59 -7.41 -3.41
CA ILE A 117 -0.12 -8.54 -4.23
C ILE A 117 0.41 -9.61 -3.28
N SER A 118 -0.09 -10.83 -3.39
CA SER A 118 0.18 -11.91 -2.45
C SER A 118 0.21 -13.27 -3.13
N ARG A 119 0.87 -14.24 -2.48
CA ARG A 119 0.69 -15.65 -2.81
C ARG A 119 -0.72 -16.12 -2.41
N GLY A 120 -1.27 -17.05 -3.17
CA GLY A 120 -2.58 -17.64 -3.05
C GLY A 120 -3.51 -17.21 -4.19
N LEU A 121 -4.39 -18.12 -4.62
CA LEU A 121 -5.38 -17.86 -5.68
C LEU A 121 -6.79 -17.60 -5.12
N GLU A 122 -7.16 -18.25 -4.02
CA GLU A 122 -8.46 -18.02 -3.38
C GLU A 122 -8.34 -16.99 -2.25
N TYR A 123 -7.32 -17.15 -1.39
CA TYR A 123 -7.06 -16.31 -0.23
C TYR A 123 -5.61 -15.81 -0.26
N SER A 124 -5.36 -14.65 0.36
CA SER A 124 -4.00 -14.12 0.51
C SER A 124 -3.27 -14.90 1.60
N GLU A 125 -2.11 -15.46 1.27
CA GLU A 125 -1.25 -16.20 2.20
C GLU A 125 0.00 -15.43 2.60
N LYS A 126 0.77 -14.99 1.59
CA LYS A 126 2.06 -14.33 1.80
C LYS A 126 2.13 -13.03 0.99
N PRO A 127 1.97 -11.88 1.65
CA PRO A 127 2.05 -10.58 0.98
C PRO A 127 3.45 -10.33 0.42
N TYR A 128 3.53 -9.74 -0.76
CA TYR A 128 4.76 -9.28 -1.40
C TYR A 128 4.81 -7.76 -1.53
N PHE A 129 3.66 -7.12 -1.70
CA PHE A 129 3.57 -5.68 -1.90
C PHE A 129 2.16 -5.21 -1.58
N PHE A 130 1.99 -4.12 -0.86
CA PHE A 130 0.67 -3.55 -0.63
C PHE A 130 0.65 -2.03 -0.80
N ILE A 131 -0.55 -1.51 -1.05
CA ILE A 131 -0.85 -0.09 -1.09
C ILE A 131 -1.87 0.18 0.01
N GLN A 132 -1.65 1.27 0.73
CA GLN A 132 -2.64 1.89 1.58
C GLN A 132 -2.87 3.30 1.08
N GLU A 133 -4.13 3.71 0.96
CA GLU A 133 -4.47 5.07 0.58
C GLU A 133 -4.07 6.04 1.70
N PHE A 134 -3.37 7.11 1.29
CA PHE A 134 -3.01 8.20 2.17
C PHE A 134 -4.14 9.23 2.26
N LYS A 135 -4.82 9.31 3.42
CA LYS A 135 -5.84 10.34 3.68
C LYS A 135 -5.20 11.69 3.98
N LYS A 136 -5.28 12.61 3.02
CA LYS A 136 -4.86 14.00 3.18
C LYS A 136 -6.00 14.84 3.79
N GLY A 137 -6.21 14.74 5.11
CA GLY A 137 -7.27 15.53 5.74
C GLY A 137 -7.39 15.38 7.26
N LYS A 138 -6.78 16.34 7.98
CA LYS A 138 -6.91 16.68 9.41
C LYS A 138 -6.21 15.77 10.45
N GLU A 139 -5.15 16.37 11.01
CA GLU A 139 -4.31 15.95 12.15
C GLU A 139 -3.57 14.60 12.02
N ASN A 140 -2.57 14.58 11.13
CA ASN A 140 -1.52 13.56 11.11
C ASN A 140 -0.25 14.13 11.75
N VAL A 141 0.21 13.55 12.86
CA VAL A 141 1.54 13.83 13.42
C VAL A 141 2.42 12.56 13.37
N HIS A 142 2.44 11.96 12.16
CA HIS A 142 3.62 11.55 11.36
C HIS A 142 4.22 10.11 11.33
N PRO A 143 3.55 9.04 10.87
CA PRO A 143 4.26 7.84 10.37
C PRO A 143 4.61 8.00 8.87
N GLU A 144 5.40 9.01 8.55
CA GLU A 144 5.57 9.61 7.22
C GLU A 144 5.83 8.60 6.08
N PRO A 145 5.17 8.70 4.92
CA PRO A 145 3.75 8.68 4.58
C PRO A 145 3.39 7.34 3.91
N GLN A 146 2.44 6.60 4.50
CA GLN A 146 2.23 5.16 4.31
C GLN A 146 1.99 4.67 2.86
N LEU A 147 3.07 4.25 2.21
CA LEU A 147 3.14 3.07 1.36
C LEU A 147 4.21 2.16 2.01
N LEU A 148 3.82 1.07 2.67
CA LEU A 148 4.79 0.06 3.10
C LEU A 148 4.91 -0.95 1.95
N ALA A 149 6.00 -0.90 1.19
CA ALA A 149 6.43 -2.03 0.39
C ALA A 149 7.43 -2.81 1.25
N GLU A 150 7.10 -4.05 1.65
CA GLU A 150 8.08 -4.97 2.22
C GLU A 150 8.78 -5.68 1.04
N LEU A 151 10.11 -5.65 1.00
CA LEU A 151 10.96 -6.51 0.16
C LEU A 151 11.79 -7.42 1.06
#